data_AF-A0A7C1AJE2-F1
#
_entry.id   AF-A0A7C1AJE2-F1
#
_cell.length_a   1.000
_cell.length_b   1.000
_cell.length_c   1.000
_cell.angle_alpha   90.00
_cell.angle_beta   90.00
_cell.angle_gamma   90.00
#
_symmetry.space_group_name_H-M   'P 1'
#
loop_
_entity.id
_entity.type
_entity.pdbx_description
1 polymer ?
#
loop_
_entity_poly.entity_id
_entity_poly.type
_entity_poly.pdbx_seq_one_letter_code
_entity_poly.pdbx_strand_id
1 'polypeptide(L)'
;SRKVLWHKGATSGLVQKVIDLRIDDDQDAIWLKVAVAGSGASCHVGYMSCFYRSIPTGGKLSPELELEFREQSKTFDPGEVYGDAPNPTRL
;
A
#
# COMPACT_ATOMS: atom_id res chain seq x y z
N SER A 1 15.00 -3.81 2.80
CA SER A 1 14.51 -3.55 4.18
C SER A 1 15.56 -2.73 4.92
N ARG A 2 15.16 -1.73 5.72
CA ARG A 2 16.08 -0.80 6.41
C ARG A 2 16.62 -1.31 7.76
N LYS A 3 16.16 -2.49 8.21
CA LYS A 3 16.54 -3.12 9.51
C LYS A 3 16.40 -2.18 10.73
N VAL A 4 15.46 -1.23 10.67
CA VAL A 4 15.16 -0.28 11.75
C VAL A 4 13.65 -0.07 11.83
N LEU A 5 13.15 0.31 13.01
CA LEU A 5 11.80 0.84 13.15
C LEU A 5 11.67 2.14 12.35
N TRP A 6 10.50 2.35 11.75
CA TRP A 6 10.22 3.55 10.97
C TRP A 6 8.76 3.94 11.15
N HIS A 7 8.51 5.24 11.08
CA HIS A 7 7.17 5.80 11.23
C HIS A 7 6.52 5.98 9.85
N LYS A 8 5.34 5.37 9.64
CA LYS A 8 4.61 5.47 8.36
C LYS A 8 4.31 6.94 8.05
N GLY A 9 4.72 7.38 6.87
CA GLY A 9 4.53 8.76 6.42
C GLY A 9 5.55 9.76 6.96
N ALA A 10 6.62 9.35 7.66
CA ALA A 10 7.64 10.29 8.17
C ALA A 10 8.27 11.16 7.07
N THR A 11 8.42 10.62 5.86
CA THR A 11 8.94 11.37 4.69
C THR A 11 7.82 12.01 3.86
N SER A 12 6.72 11.28 3.63
CA SER A 12 5.68 11.73 2.69
C SER A 12 4.53 12.50 3.31
N GLY A 13 4.48 12.63 4.64
CA GLY A 13 3.32 13.17 5.37
C GLY A 13 2.09 12.26 5.42
N LEU A 14 2.12 11.12 4.70
CA LEU A 14 1.02 10.14 4.62
C LEU A 14 0.98 9.23 5.86
N VAL A 15 0.75 9.87 7.00
CA VAL A 15 0.65 9.23 8.31
C VAL A 15 -0.67 8.48 8.46
N GLN A 16 -0.62 7.40 9.25
CA GLN A 16 -1.77 6.55 9.54
C GLN A 16 -2.10 6.68 11.03
N LYS A 17 -3.26 7.27 11.34
CA LYS A 17 -3.77 7.36 12.71
C LYS A 17 -4.55 6.10 13.06
N VAL A 18 -4.14 5.37 14.08
CA VAL A 18 -4.81 4.14 14.53
C VAL A 18 -6.20 4.46 15.11
N ILE A 19 -7.21 3.69 14.69
CA ILE A 19 -8.61 3.80 15.09
C ILE A 19 -9.09 2.54 15.83
N ASP A 20 -8.67 1.36 15.36
CA ASP A 20 -8.95 0.06 16.00
C ASP A 20 -7.72 -0.84 15.86
N LEU A 21 -7.49 -1.69 16.85
CA LEU A 21 -6.40 -2.66 16.89
C LEU A 21 -6.96 -4.01 17.36
N ARG A 22 -6.85 -5.03 16.52
CA ARG A 22 -7.21 -6.40 16.85
C ARG A 22 -6.00 -7.30 16.78
N ILE A 23 -6.04 -8.38 17.53
CA ILE A 23 -5.04 -9.45 17.55
C ILE A 23 -5.73 -10.74 17.08
N ASP A 24 -4.99 -11.59 16.39
CA ASP A 24 -5.47 -12.92 15.99
C ASP A 24 -5.51 -13.91 17.18
N ASP A 25 -5.94 -15.14 16.90
CA ASP A 25 -6.26 -16.13 17.94
C ASP A 25 -5.02 -16.72 18.62
N ASP A 26 -3.92 -16.89 17.89
CA ASP A 26 -2.62 -17.35 18.41
C ASP A 26 -1.65 -16.20 18.75
N GLN A 27 -2.07 -14.95 18.52
CA GLN A 27 -1.42 -13.73 18.99
C GLN A 27 -0.08 -13.42 18.31
N ASP A 28 0.07 -13.78 17.03
CA ASP A 28 1.26 -13.50 16.24
C ASP A 28 1.07 -12.41 15.17
N ALA A 29 -0.18 -11.99 14.90
CA ALA A 29 -0.50 -10.90 13.99
C ALA A 29 -1.49 -9.88 14.58
N ILE A 30 -1.36 -8.64 14.09
CA ILE A 30 -2.27 -7.55 14.41
C ILE A 30 -2.99 -7.04 13.17
N TRP A 31 -4.29 -6.74 13.31
CA TRP A 31 -5.08 -6.04 12.33
C TRP A 31 -5.34 -4.61 12.79
N LEU A 32 -4.88 -3.66 11.99
CA LEU A 32 -4.99 -2.22 12.26
C LEU A 32 -6.05 -1.60 11.35
N LYS A 33 -7.05 -0.96 11.95
CA LYS A 33 -7.91 0.01 11.23
C LYS A 33 -7.32 1.39 11.45
N VAL A 34 -7.03 2.11 10.37
CA VAL A 34 -6.38 3.42 10.41
C VAL A 34 -7.13 4.46 9.59
N ALA A 35 -7.07 5.72 10.01
CA ALA A 35 -7.39 6.88 9.18
C ALA A 35 -6.11 7.39 8.51
N VAL A 36 -6.13 7.53 7.18
CA VAL A 36 -4.97 7.97 6.38
C VAL A 36 -5.04 9.49 6.18
N ALA A 37 -3.96 10.20 6.48
CA ALA A 37 -3.87 11.64 6.28
C ALA A 37 -3.46 12.00 4.83
N GLY A 38 -3.61 13.28 4.47
CA GLY A 38 -3.13 13.83 3.20
C GLY A 38 -3.93 13.34 2.00
N SER A 39 -3.24 12.87 0.96
CA SER A 39 -3.86 12.38 -0.29
C SER A 39 -4.69 11.10 -0.11
N GLY A 40 -4.71 10.50 1.08
CA GLY A 40 -5.38 9.22 1.34
C GLY A 40 -4.57 8.01 0.89
N ALA A 41 -3.33 8.21 0.42
CA ALA A 41 -2.49 7.15 -0.11
C ALA A 41 -1.72 6.38 0.97
N SER A 42 -1.73 5.06 0.88
CA SER A 42 -0.82 4.20 1.65
C SER A 42 0.33 3.66 0.82
N CYS A 43 0.19 3.61 -0.52
CA CYS A 43 1.20 3.08 -1.42
C CYS A 43 2.13 4.18 -1.95
N HIS A 44 3.44 3.92 -1.97
CA HIS A 44 4.43 4.88 -2.45
C HIS A 44 4.40 5.07 -3.98
N VAL A 45 3.69 4.23 -4.73
CA VAL A 45 3.48 4.42 -6.18
C VAL A 45 2.28 5.30 -6.54
N GLY A 46 1.58 5.85 -5.54
CA GLY A 46 0.50 6.83 -5.75
C GLY A 46 -0.90 6.32 -5.39
N TYR A 47 -1.09 5.01 -5.26
CA TYR A 47 -2.40 4.40 -5.00
C TYR A 47 -2.81 4.45 -3.52
N MET A 48 -4.12 4.41 -3.28
CA MET A 48 -4.70 4.37 -1.94
C MET A 48 -4.20 3.14 -1.18
N SER A 49 -4.28 1.97 -1.81
CA SER A 49 -3.81 0.70 -1.28
C SER A 49 -2.59 0.19 -2.06
N CYS A 50 -1.73 -0.58 -1.40
CA CYS A 50 -0.74 -1.38 -2.12
C CYS A 50 -1.40 -2.50 -2.94
N PHE A 51 -2.62 -2.88 -2.59
CA PHE A 51 -3.42 -3.93 -3.24
C PHE A 51 -4.32 -3.34 -4.34
N TYR A 52 -3.80 -2.40 -5.13
CA TYR A 52 -4.51 -1.76 -6.25
C TYR A 52 -4.65 -2.67 -7.49
N ARG A 53 -4.11 -3.90 -7.44
CA ARG A 53 -4.22 -4.95 -8.47
C ARG A 53 -4.66 -6.25 -7.83
N SER A 54 -5.40 -7.06 -8.56
CA SER A 54 -5.88 -8.38 -8.12
C SER A 54 -5.81 -9.41 -9.23
N ILE A 55 -5.77 -10.67 -8.84
CA ILE A 55 -5.91 -11.81 -9.75
C ILE A 55 -7.40 -12.13 -9.91
N PRO A 56 -7.95 -12.21 -11.14
CA PRO A 56 -9.33 -12.64 -11.38
C PRO A 56 -9.56 -14.06 -10.87
N THR A 57 -10.67 -14.28 -10.17
CA THR A 57 -11.03 -15.61 -9.64
C THR A 57 -11.96 -16.37 -10.59
N GLY A 58 -11.82 -17.70 -10.66
CA GLY A 58 -12.74 -18.58 -11.40
C GLY A 58 -12.29 -18.94 -12.83
N GLY A 59 -11.18 -18.37 -13.31
CA GLY A 59 -10.53 -18.78 -14.56
C GLY A 59 -9.44 -19.83 -14.36
N LYS A 60 -8.98 -20.45 -15.45
CA LYS A 60 -7.72 -21.20 -15.43
C LYS A 60 -6.57 -20.22 -15.29
N LEU A 61 -5.66 -20.48 -14.37
CA LEU A 61 -4.40 -19.76 -14.29
C LEU A 61 -3.59 -20.04 -15.56
N SER A 62 -3.18 -19.00 -16.27
CA SER A 62 -2.28 -19.10 -17.42
C SER A 62 -1.23 -18.00 -17.37
N PRO A 63 -0.10 -18.15 -18.08
CA PRO A 63 0.92 -17.11 -18.18
C PRO A 63 0.42 -15.79 -18.78
N GLU A 64 -0.68 -15.85 -19.54
CA GLU A 64 -1.33 -14.69 -20.19
C GLU A 64 -2.38 -14.02 -19.29
N LEU A 65 -2.52 -14.45 -18.03
CA LEU A 65 -3.48 -13.86 -17.11
C LEU A 65 -3.15 -12.38 -16.88
N GLU A 66 -4.11 -11.52 -17.18
CA GLU A 66 -4.01 -10.09 -16.90
C GLU A 66 -4.53 -9.78 -15.48
N LEU A 67 -3.82 -8.90 -14.77
CA LEU A 67 -4.24 -8.41 -13.47
C LEU A 67 -5.35 -7.37 -13.64
N GLU A 68 -6.39 -7.48 -12.81
CA GLU A 68 -7.43 -6.46 -12.72
C GLU A 68 -6.98 -5.33 -11.79
N PHE A 69 -7.00 -4.10 -12.29
CA PHE A 69 -6.78 -2.90 -11.46
C PHE A 69 -8.05 -2.60 -10.66
N ARG A 70 -7.88 -2.48 -9.33
CA ARG A 70 -8.96 -2.14 -8.37
C ARG A 70 -9.06 -0.65 -8.09
N GLU A 71 -8.07 0.12 -8.52
CA GLU A 71 -8.04 1.57 -8.42
C GLU A 71 -7.76 2.16 -9.81
N GLN A 72 -8.56 3.15 -10.21
CA GLN A 72 -8.49 3.73 -11.56
C GLN A 72 -7.42 4.82 -11.70
N SER A 73 -7.05 5.47 -10.58
CA SER A 73 -6.16 6.61 -10.60
C SER A 73 -5.29 6.66 -9.35
N LYS A 74 -4.11 7.24 -9.49
CA LYS A 74 -3.26 7.61 -8.37
C LYS A 74 -3.87 8.81 -7.64
N THR A 75 -3.66 8.84 -6.33
CA THR A 75 -4.08 9.92 -5.43
C THR A 75 -3.02 11.00 -5.26
N PHE A 76 -1.77 10.71 -5.64
CA PHE A 76 -0.66 11.67 -5.70
C PHE A 76 0.40 11.23 -6.71
N ASP A 77 1.27 12.14 -7.13
CA ASP A 77 2.44 11.84 -7.97
C ASP A 77 3.66 11.43 -7.12
N PRO A 78 4.15 10.20 -7.22
CA PRO A 78 5.38 9.77 -6.54
C PRO A 78 6.61 10.59 -6.89
N GLY A 79 6.72 11.11 -8.11
CA GLY A 79 7.86 11.91 -8.55
C GLY A 79 7.96 13.23 -7.79
N GLU A 80 6.82 13.87 -7.52
CA GLU A 80 6.77 15.11 -6.74
C GLU A 80 7.08 14.88 -5.25
N VAL A 81 6.68 13.73 -4.69
CA VAL A 81 6.81 13.44 -3.26
C VAL A 81 8.16 12.81 -2.90
N TYR A 82 8.70 11.96 -3.76
CA TYR A 82 9.91 11.18 -3.49
C TYR A 82 11.10 11.54 -4.38
N GLY A 83 10.91 12.35 -5.43
CA GLY A 83 11.96 12.69 -6.39
C GLY A 83 12.57 11.44 -7.01
N ASP A 84 13.90 11.42 -7.10
CA ASP A 84 14.68 10.31 -7.66
C ASP A 84 14.96 9.17 -6.66
N ALA A 85 14.23 9.13 -5.54
CA ALA A 85 14.44 8.07 -4.55
C ALA A 85 14.20 6.68 -5.18
N PRO A 86 15.08 5.69 -4.92
CA PRO A 86 14.95 4.38 -5.51
C PRO A 86 13.63 3.72 -5.13
N ASN A 87 12.83 3.37 -6.14
CA ASN A 87 11.54 2.72 -5.97
C ASN A 87 11.74 1.19 -5.97
N PRO A 88 11.44 0.49 -4.87
CA PRO A 88 11.62 -0.96 -4.79
C PRO A 88 10.54 -1.75 -5.57
N THR A 89 9.46 -1.10 -6.02
CA THR A 89 8.40 -1.77 -6.77
C THR A 89 8.90 -2.16 -8.14
N ARG A 90 8.94 -3.47 -8.40
CA ARG A 90 9.11 -4.02 -9.73
C ARG A 90 7.74 -4.06 -10.40
N LEU A 91 7.60 -3.34 -11.51
CA LEU A 91 6.40 -3.33 -12.33
C LEU A 91 6.40 -4.52 -13.29
#